data_AF-A0A1E8Q195-F1
#
_entry.id   AF-A0A1E8Q195-F1
#
_cell.length_a   1.000
_cell.length_b   1.000
_cell.length_c   1.000
_cell.angle_alpha   90.00
_cell.angle_beta   90.00
_cell.angle_gamma   90.00
#
_symmetry.space_group_name_H-M   'P 1'
#
loop_
_entity.id
_entity.type
_entity.pdbx_description
1 polymer ?
#
loop_
_entity_poly.entity_id
_entity_poly.type
_entity_poly.pdbx_seq_one_letter_code
_entity_poly.pdbx_strand_id
1 'polypeptide(L)'
;MRTPHLLASACTASDPEARYHQAELAIWDELVLSLAKFPQTWRSPEEGAMVLGEEVDELWDEIRGNRIGRARAEAAQVGAMALRFIADLYQPTGSAEIWYRTAADEQHAVLASVGPQDRPFSSSHEAFGFLKREYDALWSAIRFDEPARPFAARVAAMSVRFIAEITAASTPVAVAVR
;
A
#
# COMPACT_ATOMS: atom_id res chain seq x y z
N MET A 1 -32.77 -7.31 -26.28
CA MET A 1 -32.51 -7.64 -24.86
C MET A 1 -31.11 -7.14 -24.54
N ARG A 2 -30.99 -6.10 -23.70
CA ARG A 2 -29.71 -5.49 -23.30
C ARG A 2 -29.22 -6.23 -22.05
N THR A 3 -28.01 -6.76 -22.10
CA THR A 3 -27.42 -7.60 -21.05
C THR A 3 -27.11 -6.76 -19.81
N PRO A 4 -27.67 -7.07 -18.62
CA PRO A 4 -27.53 -6.26 -17.40
C PRO A 4 -26.12 -6.26 -16.78
N HIS A 5 -25.24 -7.18 -17.18
CA HIS A 5 -23.98 -7.44 -16.49
C HIS A 5 -22.86 -6.43 -16.77
N LEU A 6 -23.01 -5.57 -17.80
CA LEU A 6 -22.03 -4.50 -18.08
C LEU A 6 -22.18 -3.28 -17.16
N LEU A 7 -23.28 -3.16 -16.42
CA LEU A 7 -23.49 -2.04 -15.49
C LEU A 7 -22.87 -2.29 -14.10
N ALA A 8 -22.78 -3.56 -13.66
CA ALA A 8 -22.24 -3.90 -12.34
C ALA A 8 -20.73 -3.66 -12.22
N SER A 9 -19.97 -3.82 -13.31
CA SER A 9 -18.51 -3.59 -13.31
C SER A 9 -18.12 -2.10 -13.38
N ALA A 10 -19.03 -1.22 -13.77
CA ALA A 10 -18.79 0.23 -13.84
C ALA A 10 -19.14 0.93 -12.52
N CYS A 11 -20.08 0.38 -11.74
CA CYS A 11 -20.50 0.95 -10.46
C CYS A 11 -19.45 0.75 -9.34
N THR A 12 -18.59 -0.26 -9.41
CA THR A 12 -17.52 -0.48 -8.41
C THR A 12 -16.32 0.45 -8.61
N ALA A 13 -16.08 0.94 -9.82
CA ALA A 13 -14.99 1.89 -10.11
C ALA A 13 -15.30 3.33 -9.65
N SER A 14 -16.56 3.64 -9.35
CA SER A 14 -17.04 4.99 -9.04
C SER A 14 -17.22 5.27 -7.55
N ASP A 15 -17.14 4.24 -6.70
CA ASP A 15 -17.18 4.40 -5.24
C ASP A 15 -15.74 4.50 -4.68
N PRO A 16 -15.33 5.64 -4.11
CA PRO A 16 -14.04 5.78 -3.46
C PRO A 16 -13.82 4.76 -2.35
N GLU A 17 -14.82 4.52 -1.49
CA GLU A 17 -14.70 3.63 -0.33
C GLU A 17 -14.39 2.20 -0.78
N ALA A 18 -15.10 1.71 -1.80
CA ALA A 18 -14.82 0.43 -2.41
C ALA A 18 -13.38 0.31 -2.95
N ARG A 19 -12.81 1.38 -3.53
CA ARG A 19 -11.42 1.35 -4.03
C ARG A 19 -10.39 1.23 -2.91
N TYR A 20 -10.58 1.94 -1.79
CA TYR A 20 -9.70 1.80 -0.63
C TYR A 20 -9.80 0.41 -0.03
N HIS A 21 -11.02 -0.12 0.13
CA HIS A 21 -11.21 -1.48 0.63
C HIS A 21 -10.54 -2.54 -0.27
N GLN A 22 -10.66 -2.40 -1.61
CA GLN A 22 -9.97 -3.31 -2.54
C GLN A 22 -8.44 -3.19 -2.46
N ALA A 23 -7.91 -2.00 -2.17
CA ALA A 23 -6.48 -1.81 -1.97
C ALA A 23 -5.98 -2.49 -0.68
N GLU A 24 -6.75 -2.40 0.42
CA GLU A 24 -6.46 -3.13 1.66
C GLU A 24 -6.49 -4.65 1.45
N LEU A 25 -7.48 -5.16 0.70
CA LEU A 25 -7.53 -6.59 0.33
C LEU A 25 -6.32 -7.02 -0.52
N ALA A 26 -5.87 -6.20 -1.46
CA ALA A 26 -4.69 -6.51 -2.27
C ALA A 26 -3.42 -6.61 -1.42
N ILE A 27 -3.25 -5.72 -0.44
CA ILE A 27 -2.15 -5.80 0.53
C ILE A 27 -2.27 -7.05 1.40
N TRP A 28 -3.49 -7.40 1.83
CA TRP A 28 -3.71 -8.60 2.63
C TRP A 28 -3.39 -9.88 1.86
N ASP A 29 -3.79 -9.98 0.60
CA ASP A 29 -3.47 -11.11 -0.26
C ASP A 29 -1.94 -11.26 -0.42
N GLU A 30 -1.24 -10.16 -0.66
CA GLU A 30 0.23 -10.16 -0.76
C GLU A 30 0.89 -10.53 0.57
N LEU A 31 0.36 -10.08 1.71
CA LEU A 31 0.82 -10.51 3.03
C LEU A 31 0.71 -12.02 3.19
N VAL A 32 -0.43 -12.62 2.82
CA VAL A 32 -0.62 -14.08 2.87
C VAL A 32 0.40 -14.80 1.99
N LEU A 33 0.66 -14.30 0.77
CA LEU A 33 1.67 -14.86 -0.12
C LEU A 33 3.08 -14.75 0.47
N SER A 34 3.44 -13.59 1.03
CA SER A 34 4.73 -13.37 1.68
C SER A 34 4.94 -14.31 2.85
N LEU A 35 3.93 -14.52 3.70
CA LEU A 35 4.03 -15.45 4.84
C LEU A 35 4.17 -16.91 4.40
N ALA A 36 3.53 -17.29 3.30
CA ALA A 36 3.70 -18.63 2.74
C ALA A 36 5.11 -18.84 2.18
N LYS A 37 5.70 -17.82 1.55
CA LYS A 37 7.04 -17.87 0.94
C LYS A 37 8.17 -17.70 1.96
N PHE A 38 7.96 -16.86 2.97
CA PHE A 38 8.93 -16.45 3.98
C PHE A 38 8.29 -16.50 5.38
N PRO A 39 8.11 -17.71 5.94
CA PRO A 39 7.37 -17.91 7.18
C PRO A 39 8.09 -17.44 8.45
N GLN A 40 9.38 -17.12 8.36
CA GLN A 40 10.15 -16.63 9.49
C GLN A 40 9.84 -15.16 9.76
N THR A 41 9.69 -14.81 11.04
CA THR A 41 9.60 -13.41 11.48
C THR A 41 10.95 -12.72 11.36
N TRP A 42 10.93 -11.42 11.12
CA TRP A 42 12.14 -10.60 11.12
C TRP A 42 12.79 -10.53 12.50
N ARG A 43 14.11 -10.36 12.53
CA ARG A 43 14.94 -10.39 13.74
C ARG A 43 15.31 -8.99 14.22
N SER A 44 15.27 -7.99 13.33
CA SER A 44 15.51 -6.60 13.71
C SER A 44 14.73 -5.61 12.85
N PRO A 45 14.52 -4.38 13.36
CA PRO A 45 13.97 -3.27 12.57
C PRO A 45 14.78 -2.97 11.31
N GLU A 46 16.12 -3.06 11.35
CA GLU A 46 16.96 -2.82 10.17
C GLU A 46 16.73 -3.86 9.08
N GLU A 47 16.62 -5.15 9.45
CA GLU A 47 16.28 -6.22 8.50
C GLU A 47 14.94 -5.93 7.82
N GLY A 48 13.90 -5.65 8.62
CA GLY A 48 12.57 -5.37 8.10
C GLY A 48 12.51 -4.13 7.22
N ALA A 49 13.20 -3.06 7.61
CA ALA A 49 13.23 -1.84 6.81
C ALA A 49 14.05 -2.00 5.52
N MET A 50 15.11 -2.80 5.51
CA MET A 50 15.85 -3.09 4.29
C MET A 50 15.01 -3.88 3.29
N VAL A 51 14.28 -4.91 3.74
CA VAL A 51 13.37 -5.68 2.87
C VAL A 51 12.25 -4.78 2.35
N LEU A 52 11.63 -3.97 3.21
CA LEU A 52 10.64 -2.99 2.79
C LEU A 52 11.22 -1.97 1.79
N GLY A 53 12.48 -1.57 1.95
CA GLY A 53 13.18 -0.65 1.05
C GLY A 53 13.37 -1.21 -0.35
N GLU A 54 13.62 -2.52 -0.48
CA GLU A 54 13.71 -3.21 -1.77
C GLU A 54 12.39 -3.07 -2.54
N GLU A 55 11.25 -3.34 -1.89
CA GLU A 55 9.92 -3.17 -2.50
C GLU A 55 9.63 -1.71 -2.92
N VAL A 56 10.14 -0.74 -2.15
CA VAL A 56 10.01 0.69 -2.49
C VAL A 56 10.83 1.04 -3.73
N ASP A 57 12.03 0.48 -3.88
CA ASP A 57 12.85 0.68 -5.07
C ASP A 57 12.26 -0.02 -6.30
N GLU A 58 11.70 -1.22 -6.14
CA GLU A 58 10.99 -1.94 -7.22
C GLU A 58 9.74 -1.17 -7.68
N LEU A 59 8.95 -0.64 -6.73
CA LEU A 59 7.83 0.25 -7.03
C LEU A 59 8.28 1.44 -7.87
N TRP A 60 9.41 2.07 -7.52
CA TRP A 60 9.95 3.18 -8.29
C TRP A 60 10.33 2.78 -9.71
N ASP A 61 10.94 1.60 -9.89
CA ASP A 61 11.34 1.07 -11.20
C ASP A 61 10.13 0.79 -12.11
N GLU A 62 9.02 0.31 -11.55
CA GLU A 62 7.77 0.13 -12.30
C GLU A 62 7.12 1.47 -12.67
N ILE A 63 7.16 2.47 -11.78
CA ILE A 63 6.67 3.83 -12.06
C ILE A 63 7.49 4.51 -13.16
N ARG A 64 8.82 4.47 -13.07
CA ARG A 64 9.72 5.02 -14.10
C ARG A 64 9.56 4.31 -15.44
N GLY A 65 9.25 3.01 -15.42
CA GLY A 65 8.93 2.24 -16.61
C GLY A 65 7.54 2.52 -17.20
N ASN A 66 6.71 3.35 -16.56
CA ASN A 66 5.30 3.60 -16.92
C ASN A 66 4.45 2.31 -16.91
N ARG A 67 4.73 1.41 -15.95
CA ARG A 67 4.10 0.09 -15.83
C ARG A 67 3.10 0.08 -14.69
N ILE A 68 2.06 0.90 -14.80
CA ILE A 68 1.13 1.19 -13.69
C ILE A 68 0.50 -0.05 -13.05
N GLY A 69 0.14 -1.07 -13.85
CA GLY A 69 -0.38 -2.33 -13.29
C GLY A 69 0.62 -3.05 -12.39
N ARG A 70 1.90 -3.06 -12.78
CA ARG A 70 2.99 -3.63 -11.96
C ARG A 70 3.33 -2.74 -10.78
N ALA A 71 3.36 -1.41 -10.96
CA ALA A 71 3.55 -0.48 -9.84
C ALA A 71 2.49 -0.66 -8.75
N ARG A 72 1.24 -0.97 -9.10
CA ARG A 72 0.21 -1.29 -8.08
C ARG A 72 0.48 -2.61 -7.37
N ALA A 73 1.05 -3.60 -8.04
CA ALA A 73 1.49 -4.85 -7.41
C ALA A 73 2.65 -4.59 -6.45
N GLU A 74 3.67 -3.83 -6.85
CA GLU A 74 4.78 -3.47 -5.95
C GLU A 74 4.30 -2.64 -4.76
N ALA A 75 3.34 -1.73 -4.96
CA ALA A 75 2.73 -1.01 -3.84
C ALA A 75 2.03 -1.96 -2.85
N ALA A 76 1.44 -3.06 -3.33
CA ALA A 76 0.87 -4.09 -2.46
C ALA A 76 1.97 -4.82 -1.67
N GLN A 77 3.11 -5.14 -2.31
CA GLN A 77 4.28 -5.71 -1.64
C GLN A 77 4.83 -4.78 -0.56
N VAL A 78 5.00 -3.49 -0.87
CA VAL A 78 5.38 -2.45 0.11
C VAL A 78 4.41 -2.44 1.29
N GLY A 79 3.10 -2.43 1.01
CA GLY A 79 2.08 -2.44 2.05
C GLY A 79 2.17 -3.69 2.94
N ALA A 80 2.32 -4.87 2.33
CA ALA A 80 2.44 -6.14 3.03
C ALA A 80 3.71 -6.18 3.90
N MET A 81 4.85 -5.71 3.38
CA MET A 81 6.10 -5.65 4.14
C MET A 81 5.99 -4.66 5.31
N ALA A 82 5.28 -3.55 5.14
CA ALA A 82 5.02 -2.63 6.24
C ALA A 82 4.11 -3.23 7.33
N LEU A 83 3.10 -4.04 6.96
CA LEU A 83 2.32 -4.80 7.94
C LEU A 83 3.17 -5.85 8.67
N ARG A 84 4.04 -6.56 7.94
CA ARG A 84 5.02 -7.47 8.54
C ARG A 84 5.96 -6.75 9.50
N PHE A 85 6.41 -5.54 9.16
CA PHE A 85 7.24 -4.74 10.05
C PHE A 85 6.60 -4.56 11.42
N ILE A 86 5.31 -4.22 11.44
CA ILE A 86 4.56 -4.02 12.69
C ILE A 86 4.37 -5.36 13.41
N ALA A 87 3.87 -6.37 12.70
CA ALA A 87 3.45 -7.64 13.30
C ALA A 87 4.64 -8.49 13.77
N ASP A 88 5.69 -8.63 12.95
CA ASP A 88 6.84 -9.49 13.23
C ASP A 88 7.73 -8.92 14.34
N LEU A 89 7.77 -7.60 14.52
CA LEU A 89 8.71 -6.92 15.44
C LEU A 89 8.07 -6.36 16.72
N TYR A 90 6.76 -6.04 16.72
CA TYR A 90 6.14 -5.27 17.81
C TYR A 90 4.97 -5.96 18.53
N GLN A 91 4.68 -7.24 18.24
CA GLN A 91 3.56 -7.96 18.86
C GLN A 91 4.00 -9.09 19.79
N PRO A 92 3.95 -8.90 21.12
CA PRO A 92 4.48 -9.87 22.08
C PRO A 92 3.48 -10.96 22.53
N THR A 93 2.19 -10.84 22.21
CA THR A 93 1.14 -11.75 22.72
C THR A 93 0.05 -12.04 21.70
N GLY A 94 -0.55 -13.23 21.74
CA GLY A 94 -1.61 -13.65 20.81
C GLY A 94 -1.12 -14.57 19.70
N SER A 95 -2.01 -14.90 18.75
CA SER A 95 -1.67 -15.67 17.54
C SER A 95 -1.20 -14.73 16.42
N ALA A 96 -0.44 -15.27 15.48
CA ALA A 96 0.01 -14.54 14.28
C ALA A 96 -1.14 -13.85 13.54
N GLU A 97 -2.31 -14.51 13.43
CA GLU A 97 -3.52 -13.91 12.84
C GLU A 97 -3.94 -12.60 13.53
N ILE A 98 -3.86 -12.54 14.85
CA ILE A 98 -4.20 -11.34 15.63
C ILE A 98 -3.16 -10.24 15.38
N TRP A 99 -1.88 -10.59 15.28
CA TRP A 99 -0.80 -9.63 15.04
C TRP A 99 -0.98 -8.88 13.73
N TYR A 100 -1.22 -9.62 12.64
CA TYR A 100 -1.39 -9.02 11.31
C TYR A 100 -2.70 -8.24 11.19
N ARG A 101 -3.79 -8.68 11.83
CA ARG A 101 -5.03 -7.89 11.90
C ARG A 101 -4.83 -6.59 12.66
N THR A 102 -4.12 -6.62 13.78
CA THR A 102 -3.83 -5.42 14.56
C THR A 102 -2.96 -4.44 13.76
N ALA A 103 -1.99 -4.94 12.98
CA ALA A 103 -1.20 -4.12 12.07
C ALA A 103 -2.07 -3.49 10.96
N ALA A 104 -3.03 -4.22 10.40
CA ALA A 104 -3.97 -3.71 9.41
C ALA A 104 -4.91 -2.65 10.01
N ASP A 105 -5.41 -2.85 11.23
CA ASP A 105 -6.23 -1.87 11.95
C ASP A 105 -5.44 -0.56 12.18
N GLU A 106 -4.15 -0.66 12.52
CA GLU A 106 -3.26 0.51 12.66
C GLU A 106 -3.04 1.25 11.34
N GLN A 107 -2.84 0.52 10.25
CA GLN A 107 -2.80 1.11 8.91
C GLN A 107 -4.10 1.83 8.57
N HIS A 108 -5.25 1.22 8.84
CA HIS A 108 -6.55 1.81 8.54
C HIS A 108 -6.77 3.10 9.33
N ALA A 109 -6.45 3.08 10.63
CA ALA A 109 -6.60 4.22 11.52
C ALA A 109 -5.81 5.47 11.08
N VAL A 110 -4.67 5.30 10.39
CA VAL A 110 -3.82 6.42 9.95
C VAL A 110 -4.04 6.84 8.49
N LEU A 111 -4.97 6.20 7.77
CA LEU A 111 -5.20 6.40 6.33
C LEU A 111 -5.47 7.86 5.96
N ALA A 112 -6.29 8.56 6.75
CA ALA A 112 -6.61 9.97 6.52
C ALA A 112 -5.40 10.91 6.78
N SER A 113 -4.40 10.47 7.53
CA SER A 113 -3.27 11.31 7.99
C SER A 113 -2.05 11.32 7.07
N VAL A 114 -2.09 10.56 5.97
CA VAL A 114 -0.99 10.41 5.01
C VAL A 114 -1.36 11.01 3.66
N GLY A 115 -0.37 11.41 2.86
CA GLY A 115 -0.59 12.00 1.54
C GLY A 115 -1.26 13.40 1.56
N PRO A 116 -1.68 13.91 0.38
CA PRO A 116 -2.42 15.17 0.28
C PRO A 116 -3.81 15.03 0.92
N GLN A 117 -4.23 16.03 1.68
CA GLN A 117 -5.44 15.95 2.52
C GLN A 117 -6.73 16.20 1.75
N ASP A 118 -6.73 17.19 0.84
CA ASP A 118 -7.97 17.69 0.22
C ASP A 118 -8.18 17.24 -1.23
N ARG A 119 -7.34 16.31 -1.72
CA ARG A 119 -7.42 15.82 -3.10
C ARG A 119 -6.74 14.47 -3.28
N PRO A 120 -7.10 13.73 -4.36
CA PRO A 120 -6.32 12.59 -4.78
C PRO A 120 -4.94 13.00 -5.32
N PHE A 121 -4.06 12.01 -5.50
CA PHE A 121 -2.80 12.21 -6.20
C PHE A 121 -3.01 12.61 -7.67
N SER A 122 -2.16 13.50 -8.15
CA SER A 122 -2.13 13.98 -9.54
C SER A 122 -1.39 13.00 -10.46
N SER A 123 -0.52 12.16 -9.91
CA SER A 123 0.26 11.17 -10.66
C SER A 123 0.83 10.08 -9.77
N SER A 124 1.29 8.98 -10.39
CA SER A 124 2.06 7.93 -9.72
C SER A 124 3.36 8.45 -9.10
N HIS A 125 4.01 9.43 -9.72
CA HIS A 125 5.24 10.03 -9.22
C HIS A 125 4.99 10.84 -7.93
N GLU A 126 3.89 11.59 -7.88
CA GLU A 126 3.47 12.30 -6.67
C GLU A 126 3.18 11.31 -5.54
N ALA A 127 2.37 10.29 -5.83
CA ALA A 127 2.02 9.25 -4.85
C ALA A 127 3.27 8.55 -4.29
N PHE A 128 4.22 8.21 -5.16
CA PHE A 128 5.51 7.66 -4.76
C PHE A 128 6.32 8.61 -3.87
N GLY A 129 6.38 9.91 -4.20
CA GLY A 129 7.10 10.88 -3.37
C GLY A 129 6.59 10.94 -1.92
N PHE A 130 5.27 10.85 -1.73
CA PHE A 130 4.68 10.77 -0.39
C PHE A 130 4.99 9.44 0.28
N LEU A 131 4.88 8.31 -0.43
CA LEU A 131 5.20 6.99 0.11
C LEU A 131 6.67 6.90 0.55
N LYS A 132 7.59 7.35 -0.32
CA LYS A 132 9.03 7.39 -0.05
C LYS A 132 9.35 8.25 1.17
N ARG A 133 8.65 9.38 1.35
CA ARG A 133 8.79 10.22 2.54
C ARG A 133 8.43 9.46 3.82
N GLU A 134 7.34 8.69 3.83
CA GLU A 134 6.98 7.89 5.01
C GLU A 134 8.00 6.78 5.27
N TYR A 135 8.54 6.15 4.22
CA TYR A 135 9.63 5.18 4.35
C TYR A 135 10.92 5.83 4.89
N ASP A 136 11.28 7.02 4.42
CA ASP A 136 12.46 7.73 4.92
C ASP A 136 12.30 8.14 6.38
N ALA A 137 11.08 8.48 6.82
CA ALA A 137 10.77 8.73 8.22
C ALA A 137 10.89 7.44 9.06
N LEU A 138 10.41 6.31 8.55
CA LEU A 138 10.61 5.00 9.18
C LEU A 138 12.10 4.68 9.34
N TRP A 139 12.88 4.82 8.27
CA TRP A 139 14.31 4.57 8.30
C TRP A 139 15.01 5.51 9.28
N SER A 140 14.69 6.80 9.26
CA SER A 140 15.20 7.77 10.22
C SER A 140 14.91 7.34 11.66
N ALA A 141 13.68 6.94 11.96
CA ALA A 141 13.31 6.51 13.30
C ALA A 141 14.16 5.33 13.78
N ILE A 142 14.38 4.32 12.92
CA ILE A 142 15.26 3.18 13.22
C ILE A 142 16.69 3.64 13.49
N ARG A 143 17.22 4.54 12.64
CA ARG A 143 18.60 5.03 12.75
C ARG A 143 18.88 5.83 14.02
N PHE A 144 17.85 6.44 14.59
CA PHE A 144 17.94 7.28 15.79
C PHE A 144 17.26 6.66 17.02
N ASP A 145 16.92 5.36 16.98
CA ASP A 145 16.28 4.62 18.07
C ASP A 145 14.96 5.25 18.55
N GLU A 146 14.22 5.84 17.60
CA GLU A 146 12.88 6.38 17.82
C GLU A 146 11.81 5.32 17.50
N PRO A 147 10.56 5.47 18.01
CA PRO A 147 9.48 4.54 17.70
C PRO A 147 9.20 4.44 16.18
N ALA A 148 9.61 3.33 15.58
CA ALA A 148 9.48 3.09 14.13
C ALA A 148 8.08 2.61 13.70
N ARG A 149 7.36 1.91 14.59
CA ARG A 149 6.03 1.32 14.32
C ARG A 149 5.00 2.30 13.72
N PRO A 150 4.84 3.55 14.21
CA PRO A 150 3.90 4.50 13.62
C PRO A 150 4.23 4.86 12.16
N PHE A 151 5.52 4.91 11.81
CA PHE A 151 5.94 5.21 10.44
C PHE A 151 5.71 4.02 9.51
N ALA A 152 5.86 2.79 9.98
CA ALA A 152 5.49 1.60 9.20
C ALA A 152 3.98 1.59 8.89
N ALA A 153 3.12 1.94 9.86
CA ALA A 153 1.68 2.06 9.61
C ALA A 153 1.37 3.13 8.55
N ARG A 154 2.12 4.23 8.54
CA ARG A 154 1.99 5.31 7.53
C ARG A 154 2.48 4.87 6.15
N VAL A 155 3.55 4.06 6.06
CA VAL A 155 3.96 3.43 4.79
C VAL A 155 2.84 2.53 4.25
N ALA A 156 2.30 1.64 5.08
CA ALA A 156 1.19 0.77 4.70
C ALA A 156 -0.04 1.56 4.22
N ALA A 157 -0.40 2.63 4.93
CA ALA A 157 -1.50 3.51 4.54
C ALA A 157 -1.24 4.23 3.21
N MET A 158 0.00 4.70 2.98
CA MET A 158 0.38 5.28 1.70
C MET A 158 0.31 4.28 0.54
N SER A 159 0.63 3.01 0.78
CA SER A 159 0.44 1.94 -0.19
C SER A 159 -1.02 1.73 -0.55
N VAL A 160 -1.93 1.72 0.44
CA VAL A 160 -3.38 1.66 0.19
C VAL A 160 -3.82 2.82 -0.70
N ARG A 161 -3.43 4.06 -0.35
CA ARG A 161 -3.78 5.23 -1.16
C ARG A 161 -3.22 5.14 -2.57
N PHE A 162 -1.98 4.68 -2.73
CA PHE A 162 -1.36 4.49 -4.05
C PHE A 162 -2.20 3.53 -4.91
N ILE A 163 -2.54 2.35 -4.39
CA ILE A 163 -3.30 1.33 -5.14
C ILE A 163 -4.71 1.81 -5.47
N ALA A 164 -5.37 2.53 -4.56
CA ALA A 164 -6.73 3.01 -4.70
C ALA A 164 -6.85 4.18 -5.70
N GLU A 165 -5.89 5.10 -5.69
CA GLU A 165 -5.95 6.36 -6.43
C GLU A 165 -5.20 6.32 -7.76
N ILE A 166 -4.14 5.52 -7.86
CA ILE A 166 -3.38 5.35 -9.11
C ILE A 166 -4.01 4.21 -9.91
N THR A 167 -4.84 4.59 -10.87
CA THR A 167 -5.46 3.65 -11.81
C THR A 167 -4.66 3.61 -13.11
N ALA A 168 -4.60 2.44 -13.76
CA ALA A 168 -4.21 2.40 -15.17
C ALA A 168 -5.26 3.21 -15.92
N ALA A 169 -4.86 4.32 -16.53
CA ALA A 169 -5.78 5.28 -17.14
C ALA A 169 -6.87 4.55 -17.95
N SER A 170 -8.13 4.74 -17.55
CA SER A 170 -9.26 4.50 -18.42
C SER A 170 -8.98 5.26 -19.71
N THR A 171 -9.06 4.57 -20.85
CA THR A 171 -8.96 5.14 -22.20
C THR A 171 -9.63 6.51 -22.24
N PRO A 172 -8.98 7.57 -22.77
CA PRO A 172 -9.62 8.87 -22.82
C PRO A 172 -10.92 8.72 -23.59
N VAL A 173 -12.04 9.09 -22.95
CA VAL A 173 -13.34 9.21 -23.61
C VAL A 173 -13.10 10.19 -24.76
N ALA A 174 -13.13 9.67 -25.99
CA ALA A 174 -13.06 10.48 -27.18
C ALA A 174 -14.18 11.53 -27.08
N VAL A 175 -13.81 12.79 -26.88
CA VAL A 175 -14.73 13.90 -27.03
C VAL A 175 -15.09 13.92 -28.50
N ALA A 176 -16.24 13.34 -28.83
CA ALA A 176 -16.86 13.52 -30.13
C ALA A 176 -17.27 14.99 -30.23
N VAL A 177 -16.42 15.77 -30.88
CA VAL A 177 -16.76 17.12 -31.34
C VAL A 177 -17.94 16.95 -32.31
N ARG A 178 -19.08 17.55 -31.97
CA ARG A 178 -20.19 17.78 -32.89
C ARG A 178 -20.10 19.20 -33.44
#